data_AF-A0A378QZ10-F1
#
_entry.id   AF-A0A378QZ10-F1
#
_cell.length_a   1.000
_cell.length_b   1.000
_cell.length_c   1.000
_cell.angle_alpha   90.00
_cell.angle_beta   90.00
_cell.angle_gamma   90.00
#
_symmetry.space_group_name_H-M   'P 1'
#
loop_
_entity.id
_entity.type
_entity.pdbx_description
1 polymer ?
#
loop_
_entity_poly.entity_id
_entity_poly.type
_entity_poly.pdbx_seq_one_letter_code
_entity_poly.pdbx_strand_id
1 'polypeptide(L)'
;MNDENEKYKALLQIYTLTDVHKAIDFIDEVLRKNPDHWLLIYKCQLMKINNYDNDKVTNCFSHIAKKAKEEIKKNNYNKKDNPKEILSYYLSEINAGNVAYIQKSRDLLDEISDTKKKDELYQIFNSQIDIEN
;
A
#
# COMPACT_ATOMS: atom_id res chain seq x y z
N MET A 1 -26.71 1.91 -7.97
CA MET A 1 -25.69 2.24 -6.95
C MET A 1 -26.00 1.34 -5.76
N ASN A 2 -25.06 0.51 -5.32
CA ASN A 2 -25.37 -0.68 -4.52
C ASN A 2 -25.32 -0.36 -3.01
N ASP A 3 -26.47 -0.33 -2.32
CA ASP A 3 -26.63 0.01 -0.89
C ASP A 3 -25.64 -0.70 0.04
N GLU A 4 -25.24 -1.92 -0.32
CA GLU A 4 -24.29 -2.72 0.45
C GLU A 4 -22.89 -2.09 0.51
N ASN A 5 -22.45 -1.45 -0.58
CA ASN A 5 -21.12 -0.82 -0.65
C ASN A 5 -21.07 0.49 0.17
N GLU A 6 -22.18 1.23 0.22
CA GLU A 6 -22.28 2.43 1.07
C GLU A 6 -22.32 2.06 2.55
N LYS A 7 -23.08 1.02 2.92
CA LYS A 7 -23.09 0.49 4.29
C LYS A 7 -21.70 0.00 4.72
N TYR A 8 -20.99 -0.70 3.85
CA TYR A 8 -19.62 -1.13 4.09
C TYR A 8 -18.70 0.05 4.40
N LYS A 9 -18.71 1.09 3.55
CA LYS A 9 -17.88 2.28 3.74
C LYS A 9 -18.19 3.00 5.06
N ALA A 10 -19.47 3.14 5.38
CA ALA A 10 -19.90 3.78 6.63
C ALA A 10 -19.45 2.98 7.86
N LEU A 11 -19.61 1.65 7.86
CA LEU A 11 -19.17 0.79 8.97
C LEU A 11 -17.64 0.82 9.13
N LEU A 12 -16.90 0.75 8.02
CA LEU A 12 -15.44 0.85 8.07
C LEU A 12 -15.00 2.20 8.64
N GLN A 13 -15.61 3.32 8.21
CA GLN A 13 -15.30 4.64 8.77
C GLN A 13 -15.58 4.70 10.28
N ILE A 14 -16.72 4.18 10.73
CA ILE A 14 -17.05 4.14 12.16
C ILE A 14 -16.00 3.33 12.91
N TYR A 15 -15.70 2.10 12.46
CA TYR A 15 -14.74 1.26 13.16
C TYR A 15 -13.33 1.86 13.17
N THR A 16 -12.85 2.43 12.06
CA THR A 16 -11.55 3.10 12.04
C THR A 16 -11.46 4.22 13.08
N LEU A 17 -12.57 4.92 13.35
CA LEU A 17 -12.61 6.02 14.33
C LEU A 17 -12.84 5.56 15.77
N THR A 18 -13.53 4.43 15.98
CA THR A 18 -13.94 3.99 17.33
C THR A 18 -13.13 2.82 17.88
N ASP A 19 -12.68 1.91 17.02
CA ASP A 19 -12.05 0.64 17.38
C ASP A 19 -11.28 0.04 16.19
N VAL A 20 -9.98 0.33 16.11
CA VAL A 20 -9.13 -0.14 15.00
C VAL A 20 -9.07 -1.66 14.88
N HIS A 21 -9.20 -2.41 15.99
CA HIS A 21 -9.18 -3.87 15.95
C HIS A 21 -10.41 -4.39 15.21
N LYS A 22 -11.59 -3.84 15.53
CA LYS A 22 -12.81 -4.13 14.77
C LYS A 22 -12.71 -3.71 13.32
N ALA A 23 -12.05 -2.59 13.03
CA ALA A 23 -11.84 -2.16 11.65
C ALA A 23 -11.03 -3.20 10.87
N ILE A 24 -9.93 -3.71 11.44
CA ILE A 24 -9.08 -4.73 10.83
C ILE A 24 -9.82 -6.05 10.67
N ASP A 25 -10.54 -6.52 11.70
CA ASP A 25 -11.33 -7.75 11.63
C ASP A 25 -12.42 -7.66 10.54
N PHE A 26 -13.09 -6.51 10.46
CA PHE A 26 -14.09 -6.24 9.43
C PHE A 26 -13.47 -6.22 8.03
N ILE A 27 -12.30 -5.60 7.87
CA ILE A 27 -11.56 -5.64 6.59
C ILE A 27 -11.23 -7.10 6.22
N ASP A 28 -10.79 -7.92 7.16
CA ASP A 28 -10.48 -9.34 6.90
C ASP A 28 -11.72 -10.17 6.52
N GLU A 29 -12.90 -9.84 7.05
CA GLU A 29 -14.17 -10.42 6.58
C GLU A 29 -14.48 -10.05 5.13
N VAL A 30 -14.27 -8.78 4.77
CA VAL A 30 -14.53 -8.28 3.42
C VAL A 30 -13.54 -8.86 2.42
N LEU A 31 -12.24 -8.88 2.74
CA LEU A 31 -11.20 -9.43 1.90
C LEU A 31 -11.37 -10.93 1.62
N ARG A 32 -11.96 -11.69 2.56
CA ARG A 32 -12.30 -13.10 2.35
C ARG A 32 -13.37 -13.31 1.28
N LYS A 33 -14.32 -12.37 1.17
CA LYS A 33 -15.41 -12.43 0.18
C LYS A 33 -15.01 -11.79 -1.15
N ASN A 34 -14.28 -10.69 -1.09
CA ASN A 34 -13.84 -9.91 -2.23
C ASN A 34 -12.37 -9.51 -2.03
N PRO A 35 -11.43 -10.26 -2.63
CA PRO A 35 -10.01 -9.95 -2.54
C PRO A 35 -9.70 -8.63 -3.26
N ASP A 36 -9.69 -7.52 -2.51
CA ASP A 36 -9.37 -6.18 -3.02
C ASP A 36 -7.97 -5.75 -2.57
N HIS A 37 -7.15 -5.34 -3.54
CA HIS A 37 -5.75 -4.99 -3.29
C HIS A 37 -5.60 -3.69 -2.49
N TRP A 38 -6.43 -2.68 -2.80
CA TRP A 38 -6.38 -1.39 -2.12
C TRP A 38 -6.83 -1.50 -0.67
N LEU A 39 -7.83 -2.31 -0.41
CA LEU A 39 -8.31 -2.60 0.93
C LEU A 39 -7.25 -3.34 1.77
N LEU A 40 -6.48 -4.23 1.16
CA LEU A 40 -5.33 -4.87 1.83
C LEU A 40 -4.23 -3.86 2.18
N ILE A 41 -3.89 -2.95 1.26
CA ILE A 41 -2.93 -1.85 1.56
C ILE A 41 -3.44 -1.01 2.72
N TYR A 42 -4.71 -0.60 2.67
CA TYR A 42 -5.33 0.20 3.72
C TYR A 42 -5.29 -0.49 5.08
N LYS A 43 -5.58 -1.80 5.14
CA LYS A 43 -5.43 -2.61 6.36
C LYS A 43 -4.01 -2.54 6.91
N CYS A 44 -2.99 -2.82 6.08
CA CYS A 44 -1.60 -2.83 6.56
C CYS A 44 -1.15 -1.44 7.03
N GLN A 45 -1.61 -0.37 6.37
CA GLN A 45 -1.38 1.02 6.82
C GLN A 45 -2.06 1.32 8.16
N LEU A 46 -3.32 0.90 8.34
CA LEU A 46 -4.03 1.04 9.61
C LEU A 46 -3.28 0.33 10.75
N MET A 47 -2.76 -0.87 10.49
CA MET A 47 -1.94 -1.60 11.47
C MET A 47 -0.67 -0.81 11.82
N LYS A 48 0.06 -0.29 10.82
CA LYS A 48 1.28 0.50 11.02
C LYS A 48 1.03 1.75 11.87
N ILE A 49 0.05 2.58 11.53
CA ILE A 49 -0.21 3.84 12.24
C ILE A 49 -0.76 3.65 13.66
N ASN A 50 -1.31 2.46 13.97
CA ASN A 50 -1.83 2.12 15.29
C ASN A 50 -0.86 1.24 16.11
N ASN A 51 0.42 1.26 15.76
CA ASN A 51 1.50 0.57 16.50
C ASN A 51 1.21 -0.92 16.76
N TYR A 52 0.65 -1.61 15.76
CA TYR A 52 0.56 -3.06 15.80
C TYR A 52 1.96 -3.67 15.88
N ASP A 53 2.00 -4.91 16.37
CA ASP A 53 3.20 -5.73 16.36
C ASP A 53 3.93 -5.66 15.01
N ASN A 54 5.22 -5.30 15.06
CA ASN A 54 6.01 -5.02 13.86
C ASN A 54 6.10 -6.23 12.94
N ASP A 55 6.19 -7.45 13.48
CA ASP A 55 6.23 -8.66 12.66
C ASP A 55 4.91 -8.84 11.90
N LYS A 56 3.77 -8.55 12.52
CA LYS A 56 2.47 -8.57 11.83
C LYS A 56 2.39 -7.52 10.73
N VAL A 57 2.87 -6.30 10.98
CA VAL A 57 2.89 -5.21 9.98
C VAL A 57 3.80 -5.59 8.80
N THR A 58 5.03 -6.02 9.08
CA THR A 58 6.00 -6.47 8.08
C THR A 58 5.47 -7.63 7.24
N ASN A 59 4.83 -8.62 7.87
CA ASN A 59 4.22 -9.73 7.14
C ASN A 59 3.07 -9.28 6.23
N CYS A 60 2.27 -8.31 6.68
CA CYS A 60 1.18 -7.73 5.91
C CYS A 60 1.71 -7.06 4.62
N PHE A 61 2.73 -6.20 4.75
CA PHE A 61 3.35 -5.52 3.60
C PHE A 61 4.17 -6.46 2.71
N SER A 62 4.82 -7.48 3.28
CA SER A 62 5.53 -8.52 2.52
C SER A 62 4.57 -9.27 1.57
N HIS A 63 3.36 -9.54 2.02
CA HIS A 63 2.32 -10.16 1.20
C HIS A 63 1.87 -9.25 0.04
N ILE A 64 1.70 -7.95 0.31
CA ILE A 64 1.39 -6.95 -0.73
C ILE A 64 2.53 -6.89 -1.76
N ALA A 65 3.78 -6.79 -1.29
CA ALA A 65 4.96 -6.73 -2.15
C ALA A 65 5.05 -7.95 -3.07
N LYS A 66 4.81 -9.15 -2.53
CA LYS A 66 4.77 -10.39 -3.32
C LYS A 66 3.71 -10.34 -4.42
N LYS A 67 2.49 -9.91 -4.10
CA LYS A 67 1.41 -9.78 -5.10
C LYS A 67 1.74 -8.74 -6.17
N ALA A 68 2.23 -7.57 -5.77
CA ALA A 68 2.63 -6.52 -6.71
C ALA A 68 3.73 -7.01 -7.67
N LYS A 69 4.71 -7.76 -7.16
CA LYS A 69 5.76 -8.38 -7.99
C LYS A 69 5.20 -9.40 -8.99
N GLU A 70 4.24 -10.22 -8.57
CA GLU A 70 3.55 -11.16 -9.46
C GLU A 70 2.76 -10.44 -10.56
N GLU A 71 2.08 -9.34 -10.23
CA GLU A 71 1.34 -8.51 -11.18
C GLU A 71 2.26 -7.81 -12.17
N ILE A 72 3.39 -7.26 -11.71
CA ILE A 72 4.42 -6.66 -12.58
C ILE A 72 4.88 -7.69 -13.61
N LYS A 73 5.19 -8.92 -13.15
CA LYS A 73 5.63 -10.00 -14.03
C LYS A 73 4.52 -10.42 -15.02
N LYS A 74 3.29 -10.56 -14.54
CA LYS A 74 2.14 -10.98 -15.36
C LYS A 74 1.83 -10.00 -16.48
N ASN A 75 1.95 -8.70 -16.21
CA ASN A 75 1.60 -7.64 -17.16
C ASN A 75 2.82 -7.10 -17.93
N ASN A 76 4.03 -7.65 -17.71
CA ASN A 76 5.28 -7.15 -18.28
C ASN A 76 5.52 -5.65 -18.02
N TYR A 77 5.16 -5.18 -16.82
CA TYR A 77 5.40 -3.79 -16.44
C TYR A 77 6.88 -3.48 -16.32
N ASN A 78 7.26 -2.28 -16.74
CA ASN A 78 8.64 -1.83 -16.72
C ASN A 78 8.75 -0.41 -16.14
N LYS A 79 9.96 -0.01 -15.74
CA LYS A 79 10.22 1.28 -15.09
C LYS A 79 9.79 2.48 -15.94
N LYS A 80 9.97 2.41 -17.26
CA LYS A 80 9.73 3.53 -18.18
C LYS A 80 8.23 3.79 -18.34
N ASP A 81 7.49 2.73 -18.62
CA ASP A 81 6.07 2.83 -18.98
C ASP A 81 5.16 2.77 -17.74
N ASN A 82 5.60 2.08 -16.68
CA ASN A 82 4.81 1.79 -15.47
C ASN A 82 5.51 2.21 -14.16
N PRO A 83 6.12 3.41 -14.06
CA PRO A 83 6.87 3.79 -12.86
C PRO A 83 5.99 3.82 -11.60
N LYS A 84 4.69 4.05 -11.73
CA LYS A 84 3.76 4.06 -10.59
C LYS A 84 3.59 2.67 -9.99
N GLU A 85 3.39 1.65 -10.83
CA GLU A 85 3.23 0.26 -10.40
C GLU A 85 4.55 -0.27 -9.80
N ILE A 86 5.69 0.06 -10.42
CA ILE A 86 7.01 -0.29 -9.87
C ILE A 86 7.24 0.41 -8.52
N LEU A 87 6.89 1.70 -8.39
CA LEU A 87 7.03 2.43 -7.13
C LEU A 87 6.13 1.85 -6.03
N SER A 88 4.89 1.47 -6.36
CA SER A 88 3.96 0.83 -5.41
C SER A 88 4.54 -0.47 -4.84
N TYR A 89 5.16 -1.29 -5.70
CA TYR A 89 5.90 -2.47 -5.28
C TYR A 89 7.05 -2.11 -4.33
N TYR A 90 7.88 -1.12 -4.71
CA TYR A 90 9.03 -0.71 -3.88
C TYR A 90 8.60 -0.14 -2.52
N LEU A 91 7.52 0.65 -2.46
CA LEU A 91 6.95 1.14 -1.22
C LEU A 91 6.45 0.01 -0.32
N SER A 92 5.88 -1.04 -0.91
CA SER A 92 5.47 -2.23 -0.16
C SER A 92 6.68 -2.98 0.42
N GLU A 93 7.78 -3.06 -0.32
CA GLU A 93 9.04 -3.63 0.17
C GLU A 93 9.66 -2.79 1.30
N ILE A 94 9.64 -1.46 1.19
CA ILE A 94 10.12 -0.56 2.25
C ILE A 94 9.30 -0.75 3.52
N ASN A 95 7.96 -0.73 3.41
CA ASN A 95 7.06 -0.95 4.56
C ASN A 95 7.16 -2.39 5.13
N ALA A 96 7.74 -3.34 4.38
CA ALA A 96 8.11 -4.66 4.86
C ALA A 96 9.51 -4.72 5.49
N GLY A 97 10.18 -3.57 5.68
CA GLY A 97 11.50 -3.46 6.29
C GLY A 97 12.68 -3.58 5.32
N ASN A 98 12.45 -3.70 4.00
CA ASN A 98 13.51 -3.86 3.01
C ASN A 98 14.07 -2.51 2.56
N VAL A 99 14.85 -1.86 3.43
CA VAL A 99 15.37 -0.49 3.25
C VAL A 99 16.18 -0.27 1.96
N ALA A 100 16.72 -1.31 1.35
CA ALA A 100 17.41 -1.23 0.05
C ALA A 100 16.51 -0.68 -1.07
N TYR A 101 15.18 -0.81 -0.93
CA TYR A 101 14.22 -0.27 -1.89
C TYR A 101 14.04 1.25 -1.79
N ILE A 102 14.50 1.90 -0.72
CA ILE A 102 14.53 3.38 -0.64
C ILE A 102 15.37 3.95 -1.77
N GLN A 103 16.58 3.42 -1.97
CA GLN A 103 17.44 3.90 -3.05
C GLN A 103 16.87 3.53 -4.43
N LYS A 104 16.33 2.32 -4.59
CA LYS A 104 15.69 1.91 -5.86
C LYS A 104 14.51 2.80 -6.24
N SER A 105 13.75 3.29 -5.26
CA SER A 105 12.66 4.25 -5.48
C SER A 105 13.21 5.60 -5.94
N ARG A 106 14.26 6.12 -5.31
CA ARG A 106 14.91 7.37 -5.75
C ARG A 106 15.42 7.26 -7.19
N ASP A 107 16.15 6.18 -7.49
CA ASP A 107 16.68 5.94 -8.84
C ASP A 107 15.56 5.87 -9.88
N LEU A 108 14.47 5.14 -9.57
CA LEU A 108 13.30 5.06 -10.43
C LEU A 108 12.68 6.43 -10.70
N LEU A 109 12.51 7.25 -9.65
CA LEU A 109 11.90 8.57 -9.76
C LEU A 109 12.79 9.54 -10.55
N ASP A 110 14.10 9.41 -10.44
CA ASP A 110 15.06 10.24 -11.17
C ASP A 110 15.13 9.90 -12.66
N GLU A 111 14.82 8.66 -13.04
CA GLU A 111 14.69 8.22 -14.45
C GLU A 111 13.44 8.81 -15.15
N ILE A 112 12.48 9.41 -14.42
CA ILE A 112 11.24 9.94 -15.00
C ILE A 112 11.49 11.30 -15.66
N SER A 113 11.29 11.37 -16.98
CA SER A 113 11.48 12.61 -17.75
C SER A 113 10.31 13.61 -17.64
N ASP A 114 9.09 13.12 -17.38
CA ASP A 114 7.93 13.98 -17.17
C ASP A 114 7.99 14.58 -15.77
N THR A 115 8.28 15.89 -15.69
CA THR A 115 8.49 16.61 -14.43
C THR A 115 7.26 16.59 -13.54
N LYS A 116 6.05 16.72 -14.10
CA LYS A 116 4.82 16.72 -13.31
C LYS A 116 4.59 15.34 -12.70
N LYS A 117 4.73 14.29 -13.50
CA LYS A 117 4.61 12.90 -13.02
C LYS A 117 5.69 12.57 -11.99
N LYS A 118 6.91 13.06 -12.20
CA LYS A 118 8.03 12.91 -11.27
C LYS A 118 7.69 13.54 -9.92
N ASP A 119 7.22 14.78 -9.91
CA ASP A 119 6.86 15.51 -8.68
C ASP A 119 5.71 14.82 -7.93
N GLU A 120 4.67 14.39 -8.64
CA GLU A 120 3.54 13.64 -8.06
C GLU A 120 4.01 12.35 -7.36
N LEU A 121 4.89 11.58 -8.00
CA LEU A 121 5.38 10.33 -7.45
C LEU A 121 6.40 10.55 -6.32
N TYR A 122 7.19 11.63 -6.36
CA TYR A 122 8.07 12.03 -5.26
C TYR A 122 7.27 12.40 -4.01
N GLN A 123 6.14 13.11 -4.16
CA GLN A 123 5.27 13.44 -3.03
C GLN A 123 4.70 12.18 -2.38
N ILE A 124 4.25 11.21 -3.18
CA ILE A 124 3.77 9.91 -2.69
C ILE A 124 4.89 9.18 -1.95
N PHE A 125 6.09 9.11 -2.53
CA PHE A 125 7.24 8.48 -1.91
C PHE A 125 7.55 9.12 -0.55
N ASN A 126 7.79 10.44 -0.50
CA ASN A 126 8.14 11.16 0.72
C ASN A 126 7.08 10.99 1.81
N SER A 127 5.78 11.06 1.46
CA SER A 127 4.68 10.89 2.42
C SER A 127 4.67 9.53 3.14
N GLN A 128 5.29 8.50 2.56
CA GLN A 128 5.31 7.16 3.15
C GLN A 128 6.58 6.86 3.94
N ILE A 129 7.71 7.48 3.58
CA ILE A 129 9.00 7.33 4.28
C ILE A 129 9.14 8.33 5.44
N ASP A 130 8.51 9.51 5.37
CA ASP A 130 8.58 10.49 6.46
C ASP A 130 7.79 10.05 7.73
N ILE A 131 6.96 9.01 7.63
CA ILE A 131 6.30 8.38 8.79
C ILE A 131 7.30 7.59 9.66
N GLU A 132 8.55 7.40 9.22
CA GLU A 132 9.58 6.63 9.94
C GLU A 132 10.60 7.48 10.73
N ASN A 133 10.48 8.81 10.75
CA ASN A 133 11.29 9.73 11.57
C ASN A 133 10.47 10.44 12.65
#